data_AF-A0A640RZ06-F1
#
_entry.id   AF-A0A640RZ06-F1
#
_cell.length_a   1.000
_cell.length_b   1.000
_cell.length_c   1.000
_cell.angle_alpha   90.00
_cell.angle_beta   90.00
_cell.angle_gamma   90.00
#
_symmetry.space_group_name_H-M   'P 1'
#
loop_
_entity.id
_entity.type
_entity.pdbx_description
1 polymer ?
#
loop_
_entity_poly.entity_id
_entity_poly.type
_entity_poly.pdbx_seq_one_letter_code
_entity_poly.pdbx_strand_id
1 'polypeptide(L)'
;MRYTSARATNGRTAGTGTGSGSGSGSGSGSGSGSGSGTNADASTDTDAARPDGRRRTATTTHALRPARRPRGKGRFAALGTAAALALSLPLAACSPGGESSDAADEPSSSAAASASSPSPTPSVDPATYRRALSSALGPLNGALRAVDGAHDGGPLNKALDAAAAKADTAAGSLQAAATPDDALSGNGQLALALRALAQDLRSARGSGGRCATSPRVALGTAHSPQSIKEAGRALTALGYDVTLRLPRTERAKHRRLANGSFVHDGSRGGLGRLTVKNGTAGDAVVTLTRGSRTAFSVYVRKGSQATVRSVNSGSYRVYFTTGEDWNDAKSSFTRACSFEKFDDSATFRTVRVAGGTQYTVLTFTLNKVIGGNASTSTVPPGEFPS
;
A
#
# COMPACT_ATOMS: atom_id res chain seq x y z
N MET A 1 1.73 4.56 -24.30
CA MET A 1 1.09 3.22 -24.21
C MET A 1 0.59 2.80 -25.57
N ARG A 2 0.01 1.60 -25.73
CA ARG A 2 -0.57 1.18 -27.02
C ARG A 2 -2.02 0.72 -26.87
N TYR A 3 -2.86 1.20 -27.77
CA TYR A 3 -4.26 0.82 -27.94
C TYR A 3 -4.46 0.25 -29.34
N THR A 4 -5.14 -0.88 -29.46
CA THR A 4 -5.45 -1.49 -30.75
C THR A 4 -6.90 -1.92 -30.78
N SER A 5 -7.59 -1.59 -31.87
CA SER A 5 -8.97 -1.96 -32.13
C SER A 5 -9.03 -2.83 -33.38
N ALA A 6 -9.68 -3.98 -33.27
CA ALA A 6 -9.95 -4.90 -34.35
C ALA A 6 -11.44 -5.27 -34.36
N ARG A 7 -11.92 -5.78 -35.51
CA ARG A 7 -13.26 -6.37 -35.61
C ARG A 7 -13.15 -7.87 -35.81
N ALA A 8 -13.97 -8.62 -35.09
CA ALA A 8 -14.12 -10.07 -35.25
C ALA A 8 -15.56 -10.39 -35.67
N THR A 9 -15.74 -11.44 -36.48
CA THR A 9 -17.06 -11.90 -36.93
C THR A 9 -17.33 -13.29 -36.36
N ASN A 10 -18.50 -13.49 -35.77
CA ASN A 10 -19.00 -14.83 -35.44
C ASN A 10 -19.99 -15.24 -36.53
N GLY A 11 -19.58 -16.13 -37.43
CA GLY A 11 -20.39 -16.64 -38.52
C GLY A 11 -20.29 -18.15 -38.58
N ARG A 12 -21.43 -18.85 -38.60
CA ARG A 12 -21.50 -20.19 -39.18
C ARG A 12 -21.23 -19.99 -40.67
N THR A 13 -20.19 -20.62 -41.19
CA THR A 13 -20.12 -20.89 -42.63
C THR A 13 -21.42 -21.62 -42.99
N ALA A 14 -22.33 -20.94 -43.69
CA ALA A 14 -23.38 -21.62 -44.42
C ALA A 14 -22.66 -22.40 -45.52
N GLY A 15 -22.30 -23.66 -45.21
CA GLY A 15 -21.87 -24.61 -46.22
C GLY A 15 -23.00 -24.74 -47.22
N THR A 16 -22.77 -24.25 -48.43
CA THR A 16 -23.53 -24.61 -49.63
C THR A 16 -23.41 -26.12 -49.82
N GLY A 17 -24.28 -26.87 -49.17
CA GLY A 17 -24.51 -28.28 -49.45
C GLY A 17 -25.59 -28.38 -50.52
N THR A 18 -25.16 -28.40 -51.79
CA THR A 18 -25.94 -28.99 -52.88
C THR A 18 -26.07 -30.49 -52.59
N GLY A 19 -27.18 -30.87 -51.96
CA GLY A 19 -27.55 -32.24 -51.68
C GLY A 19 -28.89 -32.55 -52.33
N SER A 20 -28.84 -33.08 -53.55
CA SER A 20 -29.96 -33.78 -54.19
C SER A 20 -30.37 -34.96 -53.31
N GLY A 21 -31.64 -35.02 -52.93
CA GLY A 21 -32.16 -36.10 -52.09
C GLY A 21 -33.68 -36.17 -52.18
N SER A 22 -34.16 -36.92 -53.16
CA SER A 22 -35.54 -37.35 -53.35
C SER A 22 -36.01 -38.20 -52.17
N GLY A 23 -37.24 -38.00 -51.69
CA GLY A 23 -37.82 -38.84 -50.65
C GLY A 23 -39.21 -38.40 -50.20
N SER A 24 -40.22 -38.97 -50.83
CA SER A 24 -41.66 -38.83 -50.58
C SER A 24 -42.07 -39.34 -49.18
N GLY A 25 -43.08 -38.73 -48.56
CA GLY A 25 -43.70 -39.26 -47.33
C GLY A 25 -44.77 -38.35 -46.74
N SER A 26 -46.02 -38.62 -47.10
CA SER A 26 -47.27 -37.97 -46.65
C SER A 26 -47.57 -38.20 -45.16
N GLY A 27 -48.27 -37.25 -44.51
CA GLY A 27 -48.84 -37.46 -43.18
C GLY A 27 -49.50 -36.22 -42.58
N SER A 28 -50.81 -36.11 -42.76
CA SER A 28 -51.74 -35.08 -42.30
C SER A 28 -51.89 -34.99 -40.78
N GLY A 29 -52.26 -33.82 -40.24
CA GLY A 29 -52.72 -33.69 -38.85
C GLY A 29 -52.93 -32.27 -38.36
N SER A 30 -54.15 -31.78 -38.53
CA SER A 30 -54.72 -30.48 -38.13
C SER A 30 -54.76 -30.26 -36.60
N GLY A 31 -54.78 -28.99 -36.15
CA GLY A 31 -55.17 -28.67 -34.77
C GLY A 31 -54.95 -27.21 -34.36
N SER A 32 -56.02 -26.43 -34.41
CA SER A 32 -56.13 -24.98 -34.18
C SER A 32 -56.29 -24.57 -32.70
N GLY A 33 -56.11 -23.27 -32.41
CA GLY A 33 -56.67 -22.55 -31.24
C GLY A 33 -55.60 -21.82 -30.42
N SER A 34 -55.37 -20.50 -30.49
CA SER A 34 -56.21 -19.29 -30.27
C SER A 34 -56.59 -19.02 -28.81
N GLY A 35 -56.23 -17.82 -28.33
CA GLY A 35 -56.75 -17.15 -27.11
C GLY A 35 -55.62 -16.76 -26.13
N SER A 36 -55.06 -15.55 -26.04
CA SER A 36 -55.56 -14.17 -25.80
C SER A 36 -56.19 -13.91 -24.41
N GLY A 37 -55.61 -12.96 -23.67
CA GLY A 37 -56.19 -12.28 -22.48
C GLY A 37 -55.12 -12.01 -21.41
N THR A 38 -54.44 -10.85 -21.34
CA THR A 38 -54.80 -9.51 -20.84
C THR A 38 -55.04 -9.36 -19.34
N ASN A 39 -54.32 -8.37 -18.78
CA ASN A 39 -54.57 -7.51 -17.61
C ASN A 39 -54.48 -8.18 -16.22
N ALA A 40 -53.52 -7.79 -15.38
CA ALA A 40 -53.38 -6.51 -14.68
C ALA A 40 -54.48 -6.32 -13.64
N ASP A 41 -54.12 -6.49 -12.37
CA ASP A 41 -54.65 -5.69 -11.28
C ASP A 41 -53.59 -5.51 -10.20
N ALA A 42 -53.34 -4.23 -9.93
CA ALA A 42 -52.57 -3.72 -8.82
C ALA A 42 -53.57 -3.18 -7.81
N SER A 43 -53.41 -3.56 -6.54
CA SER A 43 -53.78 -2.77 -5.35
C SER A 43 -53.50 -3.62 -4.12
N THR A 44 -52.63 -3.16 -3.23
CA THR A 44 -53.08 -2.67 -1.91
C THR A 44 -51.89 -2.20 -1.10
N ASP A 45 -52.21 -1.15 -0.38
CA ASP A 45 -51.43 -0.28 0.46
C ASP A 45 -51.28 -0.87 1.87
N THR A 46 -50.50 -0.18 2.71
CA THR A 46 -50.62 -0.13 4.19
C THR A 46 -49.67 -1.00 5.03
N ASP A 47 -48.75 -0.28 5.68
CA ASP A 47 -48.32 -0.34 7.10
C ASP A 47 -48.32 -1.67 7.86
N ALA A 48 -47.18 -1.99 8.49
CA ALA A 48 -47.04 -1.92 9.95
C ALA A 48 -45.70 -2.52 10.42
N ALA A 49 -45.00 -1.76 11.26
CA ALA A 49 -43.90 -2.23 12.07
C ALA A 49 -44.39 -3.01 13.30
N ARG A 50 -43.74 -4.14 13.66
CA ARG A 50 -43.22 -4.49 15.00
C ARG A 50 -42.66 -5.94 15.06
N PRO A 51 -41.91 -6.31 16.13
CA PRO A 51 -40.71 -7.14 16.03
C PRO A 51 -40.88 -8.56 16.64
N ASP A 52 -39.74 -9.20 16.88
CA ASP A 52 -39.48 -10.49 17.55
C ASP A 52 -39.45 -11.74 16.68
N GLY A 53 -38.33 -12.46 16.77
CA GLY A 53 -38.14 -13.70 16.02
C GLY A 53 -36.75 -14.30 16.13
N ARG A 54 -36.39 -14.71 17.34
CA ARG A 54 -35.21 -15.51 17.70
C ARG A 54 -34.89 -16.67 16.72
N ARG A 55 -33.57 -16.96 16.67
CA ARG A 55 -32.91 -18.24 16.37
C ARG A 55 -32.89 -18.72 14.91
N ARG A 56 -31.67 -18.85 14.39
CA ARG A 56 -31.04 -20.16 14.09
C ARG A 56 -29.54 -19.99 13.88
N THR A 57 -28.79 -20.43 14.88
CA THR A 57 -27.38 -20.82 14.78
C THR A 57 -27.27 -22.01 13.84
N ALA A 58 -26.56 -21.86 12.74
CA ALA A 58 -26.10 -22.98 11.91
C ALA A 58 -24.60 -23.13 12.12
N THR A 59 -24.25 -24.04 13.03
CA THR A 59 -22.90 -24.56 13.22
C THR A 59 -22.63 -25.54 12.08
N THR A 60 -21.86 -25.12 11.08
CA THR A 60 -21.33 -26.05 10.07
C THR A 60 -19.88 -26.39 10.41
N THR A 61 -19.75 -27.46 11.18
CA THR A 61 -18.52 -28.23 11.36
C THR A 61 -18.24 -28.98 10.05
N HIS A 62 -17.13 -28.72 9.37
CA HIS A 62 -16.60 -29.69 8.41
C HIS A 62 -15.07 -29.71 8.39
N ALA A 63 -14.56 -30.78 9.01
CA ALA A 63 -13.50 -31.67 8.55
C ALA A 63 -12.12 -31.09 8.20
N LEU A 64 -11.22 -31.21 9.18
CA LEU A 64 -9.78 -31.42 8.98
C LEU A 64 -9.50 -32.71 8.19
N ARG A 65 -8.58 -32.64 7.21
CA ARG A 65 -7.64 -33.72 6.82
C ARG A 65 -6.62 -33.24 5.76
N PRO A 66 -5.45 -33.91 5.58
CA PRO A 66 -4.21 -33.51 6.26
C PRO A 66 -3.07 -33.09 5.32
N ALA A 67 -2.03 -32.55 5.94
CA ALA A 67 -0.76 -32.13 5.35
C ALA A 67 -0.01 -33.24 4.62
N ARG A 68 0.45 -32.95 3.39
CA ARG A 68 1.49 -33.71 2.69
C ARG A 68 2.80 -32.90 2.68
N ARG A 69 3.80 -33.42 3.40
CA ARG A 69 5.22 -33.08 3.21
C ARG A 69 5.74 -33.70 1.92
N PRO A 70 6.78 -33.11 1.32
CA PRO A 70 7.95 -33.92 1.01
C PRO A 70 9.22 -33.36 1.64
N ARG A 71 10.03 -34.31 2.13
CA ARG A 71 11.44 -34.17 2.49
C ARG A 71 12.25 -34.08 1.21
N GLY A 72 13.23 -33.18 1.16
CA GLY A 72 14.27 -33.17 0.13
C GLY A 72 15.47 -32.38 0.64
N LYS A 73 16.47 -33.10 1.16
CA LYS A 73 17.78 -32.58 1.54
C LYS A 73 18.56 -32.26 0.26
N GLY A 74 19.17 -31.08 0.19
CA GLY A 74 20.17 -30.73 -0.80
C GLY A 74 21.21 -29.82 -0.16
N ARG A 75 22.37 -30.40 0.18
CA ARG A 75 23.58 -29.70 0.60
C ARG A 75 24.33 -29.23 -0.64
N PHE A 76 24.60 -27.92 -0.76
CA PHE A 76 25.72 -27.36 -1.54
C PHE A 76 26.09 -26.06 -0.82
N ALA A 77 27.17 -26.08 -0.05
CA ALA A 77 28.56 -25.81 -0.46
C ALA A 77 28.81 -24.30 -0.58
N ALA A 78 29.67 -23.85 0.33
CA ALA A 78 30.15 -22.49 0.51
C ALA A 78 31.12 -22.07 -0.60
N LEU A 79 31.07 -20.80 -0.96
CA LEU A 79 32.10 -19.93 -1.56
C LEU A 79 31.46 -18.52 -1.49
N GLY A 80 31.95 -17.52 -0.78
CA GLY A 80 33.31 -17.21 -0.39
C GLY A 80 33.84 -16.10 -1.29
N THR A 81 33.40 -14.85 -1.10
CA THR A 81 34.13 -13.63 -1.49
C THR A 81 33.61 -12.44 -0.71
N ALA A 82 34.43 -11.99 0.23
CA ALA A 82 34.37 -10.68 0.86
C ALA A 82 34.92 -9.63 -0.12
N ALA A 83 34.26 -8.48 -0.21
CA ALA A 83 34.85 -7.26 -0.76
C ALA A 83 34.41 -6.10 0.13
N ALA A 84 35.20 -5.86 1.17
CA ALA A 84 35.15 -4.63 1.95
C ALA A 84 35.95 -3.56 1.19
N LEU A 85 35.28 -2.56 0.63
CA LEU A 85 35.94 -1.31 0.26
C LEU A 85 35.83 -0.35 1.45
N ALA A 86 36.92 -0.26 2.19
CA ALA A 86 37.18 0.83 3.12
C ALA A 86 37.63 2.05 2.32
N LEU A 87 36.85 3.13 2.33
CA LEU A 87 37.33 4.47 1.96
C LEU A 87 37.68 5.22 3.25
N SER A 88 38.98 5.22 3.57
CA SER A 88 39.60 6.07 4.57
C SER A 88 39.90 7.44 3.96
N LEU A 89 39.26 8.49 4.49
CA LEU A 89 39.69 9.89 4.29
C LEU A 89 40.61 10.30 5.45
N PRO A 90 41.81 10.83 5.20
CA PRO A 90 42.68 11.34 6.25
C PRO A 90 42.25 12.75 6.70
N LEU A 91 42.20 12.96 8.02
CA LEU A 91 42.17 14.27 8.65
C LEU A 91 43.54 14.95 8.49
N ALA A 92 43.56 16.14 7.91
CA ALA A 92 44.70 17.05 7.98
C ALA A 92 44.62 17.85 9.29
N ALA A 93 45.49 17.49 10.24
CA ALA A 93 45.80 18.30 11.41
C ALA A 93 47.02 19.19 11.08
N CYS A 94 46.87 20.50 11.17
CA CYS A 94 47.97 21.45 11.13
C CYS A 94 48.22 21.99 12.55
N SER A 95 49.31 21.53 13.16
CA SER A 95 50.04 22.24 14.20
C SER A 95 51.53 22.14 13.88
N PRO A 96 52.27 23.26 13.88
CA PRO A 96 53.71 23.23 14.05
C PRO A 96 54.10 23.66 15.47
N GLY A 97 54.94 22.84 16.12
CA GLY A 97 55.92 23.30 17.12
C GLY A 97 57.04 24.10 16.43
N GLY A 98 57.97 24.79 17.07
CA GLY A 98 58.48 24.80 18.45
C GLY A 98 60.02 24.89 18.34
N GLU A 99 60.68 25.83 19.04
CA GLU A 99 62.11 25.88 19.49
C GLU A 99 62.44 27.32 19.95
N SER A 100 62.70 27.59 21.25
CA SER A 100 63.99 27.59 22.02
C SER A 100 64.88 28.83 21.65
N SER A 101 65.47 29.67 22.50
CA SER A 101 66.01 29.67 23.89
C SER A 101 66.06 31.14 24.39
N ASP A 102 66.20 31.56 25.67
CA ASP A 102 67.39 31.48 26.54
C ASP A 102 67.11 32.08 27.95
N ALA A 103 68.02 31.78 28.88
CA ALA A 103 67.99 31.87 30.34
C ALA A 103 68.09 33.26 31.02
N ALA A 104 67.60 33.37 32.28
CA ALA A 104 68.42 33.46 33.52
C ALA A 104 67.62 33.97 34.76
N ASP A 105 67.74 33.23 35.87
CA ASP A 105 67.88 33.57 37.32
C ASP A 105 67.26 34.88 37.91
N GLU A 106 66.67 35.00 39.11
CA GLU A 106 66.47 34.18 40.34
C GLU A 106 65.45 34.95 41.27
N PRO A 107 65.29 34.71 42.60
CA PRO A 107 64.22 33.91 43.20
C PRO A 107 63.24 34.70 44.11
N SER A 108 62.11 34.09 44.51
CA SER A 108 61.53 34.29 45.85
C SER A 108 60.42 33.30 46.20
N SER A 109 60.62 32.68 47.36
CA SER A 109 59.66 31.90 48.15
C SER A 109 58.26 32.52 48.23
N SER A 110 57.22 31.68 48.15
CA SER A 110 56.34 31.43 49.31
C SER A 110 55.20 30.47 49.00
N ALA A 111 54.90 29.67 50.02
CA ALA A 111 53.62 29.06 50.35
C ALA A 111 53.14 27.88 49.49
N ALA A 112 53.18 26.71 50.13
CA ALA A 112 52.29 25.61 49.88
C ALA A 112 50.83 26.09 49.83
N ALA A 113 50.15 25.77 48.74
CA ALA A 113 48.70 25.64 48.72
C ALA A 113 48.39 24.38 47.92
N SER A 114 47.89 23.36 48.62
CA SER A 114 47.19 22.25 48.00
C SER A 114 46.06 22.83 47.16
N ALA A 115 46.27 22.94 45.86
CA ALA A 115 45.21 23.28 44.92
C ALA A 115 44.28 22.08 44.84
N SER A 116 43.25 22.08 45.67
CA SER A 116 42.07 21.24 45.48
C SER A 116 41.55 21.50 44.06
N SER A 117 41.84 20.58 43.14
CA SER A 117 41.31 20.63 41.78
C SER A 117 39.78 20.60 41.88
N PRO A 118 39.05 21.67 41.50
CA PRO A 118 37.60 21.61 41.52
C PRO A 118 37.19 20.58 40.48
N SER A 119 36.59 19.47 40.93
CA SER A 119 35.83 18.62 40.02
C SER A 119 34.76 19.51 39.38
N PRO A 120 34.60 19.51 38.04
CA PRO A 120 33.61 20.36 37.39
C PRO A 120 32.24 19.97 37.95
N THR A 121 31.64 20.86 38.73
CA THR A 121 30.25 20.73 39.14
C THR A 121 29.43 20.66 37.85
N PRO A 122 28.58 19.64 37.64
CA PRO A 122 27.78 19.58 36.43
C PRO A 122 26.97 20.88 36.34
N SER A 123 27.05 21.56 35.19
CA SER A 123 26.38 22.83 34.90
C SER A 123 24.86 22.77 35.16
N VAL A 124 24.28 21.56 35.11
CA VAL A 124 22.87 21.28 35.39
C VAL A 124 22.77 20.05 36.31
N ASP A 125 21.89 20.12 37.32
CA ASP A 125 21.58 18.98 38.19
C ASP A 125 21.01 17.79 37.37
N PRO A 126 21.67 16.61 37.38
CA PRO A 126 21.21 15.43 36.67
C PRO A 126 19.79 14.98 37.05
N ALA A 127 19.34 15.21 38.30
CA ALA A 127 17.98 14.88 38.71
C ALA A 127 16.92 15.76 38.04
N THR A 128 17.26 17.01 37.77
CA THR A 128 16.40 17.94 37.04
C THR A 128 16.25 17.52 35.58
N TYR A 129 17.33 17.11 34.91
CA TYR A 129 17.25 16.58 33.55
C TYR A 129 16.46 15.26 33.48
N ARG A 130 16.63 14.34 34.44
CA ARG A 130 15.81 13.11 34.53
C ARG A 130 14.30 13.40 34.62
N ARG A 131 13.91 14.40 35.43
CA ARG A 131 12.50 14.86 35.51
C ARG A 131 12.02 15.42 34.17
N ALA A 132 12.83 16.26 33.51
CA ALA A 132 12.51 16.82 32.20
C ALA A 132 12.27 15.73 31.14
N LEU A 133 13.15 14.72 31.06
CA LEU A 133 13.00 13.56 30.19
C LEU A 133 11.68 12.82 30.46
N SER A 134 11.39 12.49 31.71
CA SER A 134 10.17 11.76 32.07
C SER A 134 8.89 12.55 31.73
N SER A 135 8.91 13.87 31.95
CA SER A 135 7.79 14.78 31.65
C SER A 135 7.55 14.90 30.14
N ALA A 136 8.62 14.99 29.36
CA ALA A 136 8.54 15.07 27.91
C ALA A 136 8.04 13.75 27.28
N LEU A 137 8.57 12.60 27.73
CA LEU A 137 8.32 11.30 27.10
C LEU A 137 7.04 10.61 27.59
N GLY A 138 6.57 10.90 28.80
CA GLY A 138 5.38 10.27 29.39
C GLY A 138 4.11 10.38 28.51
N PRO A 139 3.70 11.59 28.10
CA PRO A 139 2.53 11.79 27.23
C PRO A 139 2.68 11.09 25.87
N LEU A 140 3.88 11.10 25.30
CA LEU A 140 4.16 10.38 24.05
C LEU A 140 4.01 8.87 24.22
N ASN A 141 4.53 8.30 25.31
CA ASN A 141 4.42 6.87 25.58
C ASN A 141 2.96 6.41 25.78
N GLY A 142 2.12 7.28 26.36
CA GLY A 142 0.67 7.07 26.38
C GLY A 142 0.04 7.04 24.98
N ALA A 143 0.40 8.01 24.14
CA ALA A 143 -0.13 8.11 22.79
C ALA A 143 0.32 6.94 21.88
N LEU A 144 1.59 6.50 21.96
CA LEU A 144 2.08 5.35 21.20
C LEU A 144 1.41 4.04 21.63
N ARG A 145 1.08 3.88 22.92
CA ARG A 145 0.25 2.74 23.38
C ARG A 145 -1.16 2.79 22.82
N ALA A 146 -1.75 3.98 22.67
CA ALA A 146 -3.06 4.13 22.04
C ALA A 146 -3.05 3.71 20.56
N VAL A 147 -1.96 3.96 19.82
CA VAL A 147 -1.76 3.46 18.44
C VAL A 147 -1.83 1.93 18.41
N ASP A 148 -1.29 1.25 19.42
CA ASP A 148 -1.33 -0.21 19.49
C ASP A 148 -2.69 -0.80 19.84
N GLY A 149 -3.51 -0.07 20.61
CA GLY A 149 -4.87 -0.46 20.96
C GLY A 149 -5.91 -0.11 19.90
N ALA A 150 -5.59 0.81 18.98
CA ALA A 150 -6.53 1.26 17.97
C ALA A 150 -6.80 0.22 16.87
N HIS A 151 -8.08 0.08 16.50
CA HIS A 151 -8.51 -0.70 15.35
C HIS A 151 -8.18 0.01 14.03
N ASP A 152 -7.95 -0.78 12.97
CA ASP A 152 -7.71 -0.32 11.60
C ASP A 152 -8.71 0.74 11.11
N GLY A 153 -8.23 1.65 10.27
CA GLY A 153 -9.05 2.71 9.65
C GLY A 153 -9.01 4.03 10.42
N GLY A 154 -10.15 4.72 10.52
CA GLY A 154 -10.25 6.04 11.15
C GLY A 154 -9.67 6.12 12.58
N PRO A 155 -10.00 5.18 13.49
CA PRO A 155 -9.45 5.19 14.85
C PRO A 155 -7.92 5.11 14.89
N LEU A 156 -7.31 4.24 14.08
CA LEU A 156 -5.85 4.15 13.98
C LEU A 156 -5.23 5.44 13.42
N ASN A 157 -5.81 6.03 12.38
CA ASN A 157 -5.33 7.31 11.84
C ASN A 157 -5.36 8.42 12.89
N LYS A 158 -6.44 8.52 13.68
CA LYS A 158 -6.57 9.48 14.79
C LYS A 158 -5.52 9.24 15.88
N ALA A 159 -5.27 7.99 16.23
CA ALA A 159 -4.23 7.64 17.21
C ALA A 159 -2.83 8.01 16.73
N LEU A 160 -2.54 7.82 15.43
CA LEU A 160 -1.27 8.23 14.80
C LEU A 160 -1.09 9.75 14.83
N ASP A 161 -2.13 10.53 14.51
CA ASP A 161 -2.09 11.99 14.58
C ASP A 161 -1.82 12.48 16.02
N ALA A 162 -2.51 11.89 17.00
CA ALA A 162 -2.27 12.22 18.41
C ALA A 162 -0.84 11.87 18.86
N ALA A 163 -0.32 10.71 18.46
CA ALA A 163 1.06 10.31 18.76
C ALA A 163 2.07 11.23 18.08
N ALA A 164 1.85 11.64 16.82
CA ALA A 164 2.71 12.56 16.12
C ALA A 164 2.77 13.93 16.81
N ALA A 165 1.63 14.48 17.22
CA ALA A 165 1.58 15.74 17.96
C ALA A 165 2.33 15.66 19.31
N LYS A 166 2.20 14.54 20.03
CA LYS A 166 2.96 14.32 21.27
C LYS A 166 4.45 14.13 21.02
N ALA A 167 4.85 13.56 19.89
CA ALA A 167 6.25 13.42 19.52
C ALA A 167 6.90 14.78 19.21
N ASP A 168 6.21 15.65 18.47
CA ASP A 168 6.66 17.03 18.23
C ASP A 168 6.74 17.83 19.54
N THR A 169 5.74 17.69 20.42
CA THR A 169 5.74 18.33 21.74
C THR A 169 6.94 17.87 22.57
N ALA A 170 7.16 16.56 22.66
CA ALA A 170 8.28 15.98 23.39
C ALA A 170 9.62 16.46 22.83
N ALA A 171 9.78 16.47 21.50
CA ALA A 171 10.98 17.00 20.87
C ALA A 171 11.23 18.47 21.22
N GLY A 172 10.20 19.32 21.18
CA GLY A 172 10.29 20.72 21.58
C GLY A 172 10.71 20.89 23.04
N SER A 173 10.09 20.11 23.94
CA SER A 173 10.43 20.13 25.37
C SER A 173 11.88 19.69 25.63
N LEU A 174 12.37 18.65 24.94
CA LEU A 174 13.76 18.20 25.09
C LEU A 174 14.76 19.24 24.59
N GLN A 175 14.45 19.95 23.51
CA GLN A 175 15.33 21.01 23.01
C GLN A 175 15.41 22.23 23.94
N ALA A 176 14.34 22.54 24.65
CA ALA A 176 14.30 23.63 25.62
C ALA A 176 14.81 23.24 27.01
N ALA A 177 15.05 21.94 27.26
CA ALA A 177 15.45 21.46 28.57
C ALA A 177 16.92 21.80 28.86
N ALA A 178 17.18 22.32 30.07
CA ALA A 178 18.52 22.40 30.61
C ALA A 178 19.10 20.98 30.69
N THR A 179 20.18 20.75 29.94
CA THR A 179 20.78 19.43 29.73
C THR A 179 22.23 19.45 30.20
N PRO A 180 22.65 18.48 31.04
CA PRO A 180 24.05 18.30 31.44
C PRO A 180 24.98 18.10 30.22
N ASP A 181 26.23 18.57 30.32
CA ASP A 181 27.17 18.62 29.19
C ASP A 181 27.43 17.25 28.55
N ASP A 182 27.48 16.20 29.37
CA ASP A 182 27.64 14.81 28.94
C ASP A 182 26.44 14.29 28.12
N ALA A 183 25.25 14.83 28.36
CA ALA A 183 23.99 14.43 27.73
C ALA A 183 23.57 15.31 26.54
N LEU A 184 24.23 16.46 26.29
CA LEU A 184 23.82 17.44 25.26
C LEU A 184 23.64 16.81 23.87
N SER A 185 24.63 16.03 23.44
CA SER A 185 24.61 15.37 22.13
C SER A 185 23.48 14.35 22.03
N GLY A 186 23.34 13.47 23.03
CA GLY A 186 22.28 12.46 23.08
C GLY A 186 20.87 13.07 23.13
N ASN A 187 20.71 14.18 23.87
CA ASN A 187 19.46 14.91 23.95
C ASN A 187 19.06 15.53 22.60
N GLY A 188 20.00 16.16 21.92
CA GLY A 188 19.79 16.72 20.57
C GLY A 188 19.41 15.64 19.56
N GLN A 189 20.12 14.51 19.57
CA GLN A 189 19.82 13.35 18.73
C GLN A 189 18.43 12.76 19.01
N LEU A 190 18.06 12.63 20.29
CA LEU A 190 16.74 12.13 20.67
C LEU A 190 15.63 13.09 20.18
N ALA A 191 15.79 14.40 20.37
CA ALA A 191 14.81 15.38 19.91
C ALA A 191 14.63 15.35 18.38
N LEU A 192 15.71 15.21 17.61
CA LEU A 192 15.65 15.06 16.16
C LEU A 192 14.95 13.75 15.75
N ALA A 193 15.29 12.64 16.42
CA ALA A 193 14.67 11.34 16.16
C ALA A 193 13.16 11.34 16.47
N LEU A 194 12.72 12.07 17.51
CA LEU A 194 11.31 12.23 17.84
C LEU A 194 10.54 13.05 16.78
N ARG A 195 11.15 14.09 16.20
CA ARG A 195 10.54 14.80 15.07
C ARG A 195 10.43 13.94 13.83
N ALA A 196 11.46 13.17 13.53
CA ALA A 196 11.42 12.20 12.44
C ALA A 196 10.28 11.18 12.66
N LEU A 197 10.12 10.68 13.89
CA LEU A 197 9.00 9.82 14.25
C LEU A 197 7.64 10.51 14.06
N ALA A 198 7.50 11.79 14.43
CA ALA A 198 6.27 12.52 14.21
C ALA A 198 5.89 12.59 12.71
N GLN A 199 6.87 12.81 11.84
CA GLN A 199 6.66 12.78 10.39
C GLN A 199 6.30 11.38 9.89
N ASP A 200 7.01 10.34 10.34
CA ASP A 200 6.72 8.97 9.95
C ASP A 200 5.32 8.52 10.38
N LEU A 201 4.87 8.91 11.59
CA LEU A 201 3.51 8.65 12.08
C LEU A 201 2.45 9.34 11.20
N ARG A 202 2.68 10.61 10.80
CA ARG A 202 1.77 11.34 9.89
C ARG A 202 1.72 10.73 8.50
N SER A 203 2.87 10.34 7.96
CA SER A 203 3.02 9.72 6.64
C SER A 203 2.47 8.30 6.58
N ALA A 204 2.49 7.57 7.70
CA ALA A 204 1.96 6.21 7.78
C ALA A 204 0.44 6.13 7.70
N ARG A 205 -0.29 7.25 7.85
CA ARG A 205 -1.76 7.27 7.82
C ARG A 205 -2.27 6.71 6.49
N GLY A 206 -3.28 5.85 6.57
CA GLY A 206 -3.89 5.28 5.37
C GLY A 206 -4.69 6.34 4.61
N SER A 207 -4.43 6.51 3.32
CA SER A 207 -5.12 7.46 2.43
C SER A 207 -6.50 6.99 1.94
N GLY A 208 -6.92 5.76 2.27
CA GLY A 208 -8.14 5.16 1.71
C GLY A 208 -8.03 4.87 0.20
N GLY A 209 -9.08 4.28 -0.39
CA GLY A 209 -9.14 3.99 -1.83
C GLY A 209 -8.37 2.73 -2.28
N ARG A 210 -8.07 2.63 -3.58
CA ARG A 210 -7.38 1.46 -4.19
C ARG A 210 -5.88 1.38 -3.86
N CYS A 211 -5.36 2.33 -3.08
CA CYS A 211 -4.03 2.26 -2.48
C CYS A 211 -4.12 2.59 -0.99
N ALA A 212 -3.97 1.57 -0.15
CA ALA A 212 -4.03 1.74 1.29
C ALA A 212 -2.97 0.85 1.97
N THR A 213 -1.77 1.39 2.14
CA THR A 213 -0.77 0.78 3.02
C THR A 213 -1.34 0.64 4.42
N SER A 214 -1.16 -0.53 5.05
CA SER A 214 -1.40 -0.63 6.48
C SER A 214 -0.44 0.32 7.19
N PRO A 215 -0.92 1.23 8.08
CA PRO A 215 -0.02 2.10 8.81
C PRO A 215 1.06 1.36 9.60
N ARG A 216 0.76 0.14 10.06
CA ARG A 216 1.74 -0.72 10.75
C ARG A 216 2.85 -1.23 9.84
N VAL A 217 2.58 -1.40 8.55
CA VAL A 217 3.61 -1.77 7.56
C VAL A 217 4.46 -0.55 7.22
N ALA A 218 3.83 0.63 7.01
CA ALA A 218 4.55 1.87 6.74
C ALA A 218 5.53 2.24 7.87
N LEU A 219 5.08 2.13 9.12
CA LEU A 219 5.95 2.32 10.30
C LEU A 219 7.07 1.27 10.40
N GLY A 220 6.86 0.06 9.88
CA GLY A 220 7.88 -0.99 9.84
C GLY A 220 9.04 -0.70 8.89
N THR A 221 8.84 0.17 7.91
CA THR A 221 9.87 0.59 6.94
C THR A 221 10.57 1.90 7.30
N ALA A 222 10.08 2.60 8.33
CA ALA A 222 10.63 3.86 8.80
C ALA A 222 11.97 3.68 9.52
N HIS A 223 12.87 4.67 9.39
CA HIS A 223 14.19 4.64 10.05
C HIS A 223 14.17 5.30 11.44
N SER A 224 13.25 6.24 11.70
CA SER A 224 13.17 6.95 12.99
C SER A 224 13.06 6.06 14.23
N PRO A 225 12.40 4.87 14.23
CA PRO A 225 12.35 4.01 15.40
C PRO A 225 13.73 3.46 15.79
N GLN A 226 14.65 3.32 14.83
CA GLN A 226 16.03 2.89 15.10
C GLN A 226 16.84 4.03 15.70
N SER A 227 16.74 5.25 15.12
CA SER A 227 17.40 6.44 15.65
C SER A 227 16.97 6.76 17.09
N ILE A 228 15.70 6.57 17.43
CA ILE A 228 15.21 6.74 18.82
C ILE A 228 15.87 5.73 19.77
N LYS A 229 16.00 4.46 19.35
CA LYS A 229 16.63 3.42 20.18
C LYS A 229 18.10 3.72 20.41
N GLU A 230 18.81 4.21 19.39
CA GLU A 230 20.22 4.56 19.48
C GLU A 230 20.45 5.75 20.41
N ALA A 231 19.70 6.85 20.21
CA ALA A 231 19.78 8.02 21.07
C ALA A 231 19.37 7.70 22.53
N GLY A 232 18.32 6.89 22.70
CA GLY A 232 17.88 6.43 24.03
C GLY A 232 18.93 5.57 24.73
N ARG A 233 19.63 4.69 24.01
CA ARG A 233 20.73 3.89 24.56
C ARG A 233 21.92 4.75 24.97
N ALA A 234 22.27 5.76 24.17
CA ALA A 234 23.35 6.69 24.49
C ALA A 234 23.07 7.45 25.80
N LEU A 235 21.84 7.96 25.97
CA LEU A 235 21.42 8.62 27.21
C LEU A 235 21.31 7.65 28.40
N THR A 236 20.81 6.43 28.17
CA THR A 236 20.71 5.40 29.23
C THR A 236 22.09 4.97 29.73
N ALA A 237 23.09 4.91 28.86
CA ALA A 237 24.48 4.61 29.25
C ALA A 237 25.08 5.67 30.19
N LEU A 238 24.56 6.90 30.15
CA LEU A 238 24.92 8.01 31.04
C LEU A 238 24.05 8.06 32.32
N GLY A 239 23.15 7.09 32.52
CA GLY A 239 22.25 7.06 33.68
C GLY A 239 20.94 7.84 33.50
N TYR A 240 20.64 8.30 32.28
CA TYR A 240 19.38 8.97 31.94
C TYR A 240 18.43 7.99 31.25
N ASP A 241 17.46 7.46 31.98
CA ASP A 241 16.54 6.45 31.45
C ASP A 241 15.61 7.03 30.37
N VAL A 242 15.62 6.40 29.19
CA VAL A 242 14.78 6.73 28.04
C VAL A 242 13.92 5.51 27.70
N THR A 243 12.75 5.42 28.34
CA THR A 243 11.77 4.36 28.08
C THR A 243 10.67 4.82 27.13
N LEU A 244 10.77 4.42 25.86
CA LEU A 244 9.72 4.66 24.86
C LEU A 244 9.23 3.36 24.22
N ARG A 245 7.93 3.08 24.35
CA ARG A 245 7.31 1.92 23.71
C ARG A 245 6.81 2.28 22.32
N LEU A 246 7.61 1.96 21.31
CA LEU A 246 7.28 2.18 19.91
C LEU A 246 6.07 1.32 19.47
N PRO A 247 5.23 1.80 18.54
CA PRO A 247 4.08 1.04 18.05
C PRO A 247 4.49 -0.27 17.38
N ARG A 248 3.61 -1.28 17.47
CA ARG A 248 3.78 -2.56 16.77
C ARG A 248 3.72 -2.35 15.27
N THR A 249 4.74 -2.86 14.60
CA THR A 249 4.86 -2.86 13.15
C THR A 249 4.50 -4.23 12.57
N GLU A 250 4.17 -4.25 11.29
CA GLU A 250 3.87 -5.47 10.54
C GLU A 250 4.83 -5.62 9.37
N ARG A 251 5.23 -6.86 9.07
CA ARG A 251 6.00 -7.14 7.86
C ARG A 251 5.11 -6.97 6.64
N ALA A 252 5.66 -6.33 5.61
CA ALA A 252 5.02 -6.26 4.31
C ALA A 252 4.74 -7.68 3.78
N LYS A 253 3.55 -7.88 3.24
CA LYS A 253 3.13 -9.13 2.58
C LYS A 253 3.24 -8.96 1.06
N HIS A 254 3.09 -10.05 0.31
CA HIS A 254 3.06 -10.06 -1.15
C HIS A 254 1.85 -10.84 -1.66
N ARG A 255 0.66 -10.48 -1.19
CA ARG A 255 -0.61 -11.10 -1.62
C ARG A 255 -0.97 -10.66 -3.04
N ARG A 256 -1.58 -11.55 -3.81
CA ARG A 256 -1.98 -11.31 -5.21
C ARG A 256 -3.22 -12.12 -5.53
N LEU A 257 -4.13 -11.59 -6.35
CA LEU A 257 -5.24 -12.39 -6.90
C LEU A 257 -4.75 -13.29 -8.04
N ALA A 258 -5.59 -14.23 -8.47
CA ALA A 258 -5.37 -14.93 -9.72
C ALA A 258 -5.43 -13.94 -10.89
N ASN A 259 -4.65 -14.20 -11.94
CA ASN A 259 -4.66 -13.35 -13.12
C ASN A 259 -6.00 -13.47 -13.85
N GLY A 260 -6.61 -12.33 -14.17
CA GLY A 260 -7.95 -12.27 -14.79
C GLY A 260 -9.11 -12.34 -13.80
N SER A 261 -8.86 -12.38 -12.48
CA SER A 261 -9.92 -12.29 -11.48
C SER A 261 -10.68 -10.97 -11.58
N PHE A 262 -12.02 -11.03 -11.50
CA PHE A 262 -12.83 -9.82 -11.39
C PHE A 262 -12.81 -9.31 -9.96
N VAL A 263 -12.42 -8.05 -9.79
CA VAL A 263 -12.56 -7.29 -8.53
C VAL A 263 -13.98 -6.73 -8.42
N HIS A 264 -14.54 -6.32 -9.57
CA HIS A 264 -15.94 -5.95 -9.70
C HIS A 264 -16.48 -6.59 -10.98
N ASP A 265 -17.61 -7.27 -10.86
CA ASP A 265 -18.28 -7.95 -11.96
C ASP A 265 -19.69 -7.37 -12.14
N GLY A 266 -19.83 -6.39 -13.03
CA GLY A 266 -21.14 -5.87 -13.44
C GLY A 266 -21.74 -6.68 -14.58
N SER A 267 -22.99 -6.37 -14.95
CA SER A 267 -23.70 -7.08 -16.01
C SER A 267 -22.96 -7.05 -17.35
N ARG A 268 -22.54 -8.23 -17.81
CA ARG A 268 -21.84 -8.48 -19.08
C ARG A 268 -22.60 -9.53 -19.89
N GLY A 269 -23.00 -9.18 -21.10
CA GLY A 269 -23.71 -10.05 -22.05
C GLY A 269 -23.46 -9.71 -23.52
N GLY A 270 -22.59 -8.74 -23.82
CA GLY A 270 -22.24 -8.39 -25.18
C GLY A 270 -21.31 -9.40 -25.84
N LEU A 271 -20.83 -9.09 -27.04
CA LEU A 271 -19.83 -9.91 -27.75
C LEU A 271 -18.43 -9.32 -27.70
N GLY A 272 -18.29 -8.09 -27.21
CA GLY A 272 -17.02 -7.38 -27.15
C GLY A 272 -15.97 -8.14 -26.34
N ARG A 273 -14.70 -7.97 -26.73
CA ARG A 273 -13.55 -8.56 -26.03
C ARG A 273 -12.51 -7.51 -25.71
N LEU A 274 -12.07 -7.49 -24.46
CA LEU A 274 -11.00 -6.62 -24.00
C LEU A 274 -9.81 -7.48 -23.58
N THR A 275 -8.66 -7.27 -24.18
CA THR A 275 -7.39 -7.82 -23.70
C THR A 275 -6.56 -6.73 -23.07
N VAL A 276 -6.08 -6.96 -21.85
CA VAL A 276 -5.17 -6.06 -21.14
C VAL A 276 -3.83 -6.77 -21.00
N LYS A 277 -2.75 -6.09 -21.41
CA LYS A 277 -1.37 -6.53 -21.24
C LYS A 277 -0.70 -5.65 -20.19
N ASN A 278 -0.34 -6.23 -19.06
CA ASN A 278 0.35 -5.52 -17.98
C ASN A 278 1.86 -5.74 -18.07
N GLY A 279 2.58 -4.85 -18.76
CA GLY A 279 4.05 -4.84 -18.77
C GLY A 279 4.66 -3.88 -17.76
N THR A 280 3.92 -3.46 -16.73
CA THR A 280 4.44 -2.55 -15.69
C THR A 280 5.25 -3.32 -14.64
N ALA A 281 5.82 -2.59 -13.66
CA ALA A 281 6.61 -3.18 -12.59
C ALA A 281 5.77 -3.86 -11.49
N GLY A 282 4.46 -3.65 -11.47
CA GLY A 282 3.53 -4.14 -10.43
C GLY A 282 2.32 -4.87 -11.01
N ASP A 283 1.46 -5.34 -10.12
CA ASP A 283 0.14 -5.82 -10.50
C ASP A 283 -0.76 -4.65 -10.87
N ALA A 284 -1.82 -4.93 -11.61
CA ALA A 284 -2.76 -3.91 -12.03
C ALA A 284 -4.21 -4.32 -11.77
N VAL A 285 -5.05 -3.34 -11.45
CA VAL A 285 -6.49 -3.44 -11.59
C VAL A 285 -6.93 -2.46 -12.66
N VAL A 286 -7.59 -2.97 -13.69
CA VAL A 286 -8.17 -2.16 -14.76
C VAL A 286 -9.66 -2.06 -14.56
N THR A 287 -10.16 -0.84 -14.44
CA THR A 287 -11.57 -0.51 -14.22
C THR A 287 -12.13 0.19 -15.44
N LEU A 288 -13.22 -0.35 -15.99
CA LEU A 288 -13.98 0.29 -17.05
C LEU A 288 -15.23 0.93 -16.46
N THR A 289 -15.46 2.20 -16.77
CA THR A 289 -16.66 2.92 -16.34
C THR A 289 -17.49 3.38 -17.53
N ARG A 290 -18.80 3.47 -17.33
CA ARG A 290 -19.76 4.08 -18.26
C ARG A 290 -20.42 5.24 -17.53
N GLY A 291 -20.05 6.47 -17.91
CA GLY A 291 -20.35 7.64 -17.09
C GLY A 291 -19.69 7.51 -15.72
N SER A 292 -20.47 7.65 -14.65
CA SER A 292 -20.00 7.49 -13.26
C SER A 292 -20.06 6.05 -12.74
N ARG A 293 -20.65 5.10 -13.49
CA ARG A 293 -20.85 3.72 -13.01
C ARG A 293 -19.71 2.81 -13.46
N THR A 294 -19.13 2.08 -12.51
CA THR A 294 -18.20 0.99 -12.78
C THR A 294 -18.95 -0.13 -13.51
N ALA A 295 -18.44 -0.55 -14.67
CA ALA A 295 -18.99 -1.67 -15.44
C ALA A 295 -18.33 -2.99 -15.03
N PHE A 296 -17.00 -3.00 -14.93
CA PHE A 296 -16.24 -4.10 -14.36
C PHE A 296 -14.81 -3.66 -14.02
N SER A 297 -14.19 -4.39 -13.10
CA SER A 297 -12.78 -4.25 -12.75
C SER A 297 -12.10 -5.61 -12.80
N VAL A 298 -10.97 -5.70 -13.49
CA VAL A 298 -10.22 -6.95 -13.65
C VAL A 298 -8.79 -6.81 -13.12
N TYR A 299 -8.34 -7.82 -12.40
CA TYR A 299 -6.98 -7.92 -11.88
C TYR A 299 -6.05 -8.57 -12.91
N VAL A 300 -4.92 -7.94 -13.20
CA VAL A 300 -3.94 -8.39 -14.19
C VAL A 300 -2.56 -8.39 -13.56
N ARG A 301 -1.95 -9.58 -13.49
CA ARG A 301 -0.65 -9.74 -12.84
C ARG A 301 0.46 -9.01 -13.61
N LYS A 302 1.49 -8.54 -12.89
CA LYS A 302 2.75 -8.07 -13.47
C LYS A 302 3.26 -9.02 -14.55
N GLY A 303 3.62 -8.48 -15.71
CA GLY A 303 4.16 -9.23 -16.85
C GLY A 303 3.17 -10.17 -17.53
N SER A 304 1.89 -10.13 -17.15
CA SER A 304 0.85 -11.04 -17.65
C SER A 304 -0.17 -10.29 -18.51
N GLN A 305 -1.06 -11.05 -19.16
CA GLN A 305 -2.23 -10.51 -19.84
C GLN A 305 -3.51 -11.20 -19.39
N ALA A 306 -4.62 -10.49 -19.46
CA ALA A 306 -5.95 -11.02 -19.18
C ALA A 306 -6.94 -10.60 -20.28
N THR A 307 -7.87 -11.48 -20.62
CA THR A 307 -8.93 -11.20 -21.59
C THR A 307 -10.29 -11.25 -20.91
N VAL A 308 -10.97 -10.11 -20.85
CA VAL A 308 -12.36 -10.00 -20.46
C VAL A 308 -13.24 -10.25 -21.68
N ARG A 309 -14.14 -11.22 -21.56
CA ARG A 309 -15.13 -11.57 -22.59
C ARG A 309 -16.48 -10.97 -22.23
N SER A 310 -17.37 -10.98 -23.21
CA SER A 310 -18.77 -10.56 -23.08
C SER A 310 -18.97 -9.08 -22.74
N VAL A 311 -18.10 -8.22 -23.24
CA VAL A 311 -18.19 -6.77 -23.00
C VAL A 311 -19.36 -6.20 -23.79
N ASN A 312 -20.25 -5.47 -23.11
CA ASN A 312 -21.40 -4.82 -23.73
C ASN A 312 -20.95 -3.73 -24.70
N SER A 313 -21.75 -3.49 -25.75
CA SER A 313 -21.55 -2.33 -26.61
C SER A 313 -21.70 -1.04 -25.80
N GLY A 314 -20.90 -0.02 -26.14
CA GLY A 314 -20.89 1.28 -25.48
C GLY A 314 -19.50 1.92 -25.49
N SER A 315 -19.45 3.19 -25.08
CA SER A 315 -18.19 3.92 -24.82
C SER A 315 -17.86 3.86 -23.34
N TYR A 316 -16.59 3.62 -23.03
CA TYR A 316 -16.08 3.43 -21.68
C TYR A 316 -14.86 4.31 -21.44
N ARG A 317 -14.73 4.82 -20.20
CA ARG A 317 -13.45 5.32 -19.71
C ARG A 317 -12.67 4.16 -19.10
N VAL A 318 -11.37 4.12 -19.36
CA VAL A 318 -10.49 3.06 -18.87
C VAL A 318 -9.52 3.65 -17.85
N TYR A 319 -9.69 3.22 -16.61
CA TYR A 319 -8.81 3.55 -15.50
C TYR A 319 -7.97 2.32 -15.17
N PHE A 320 -6.74 2.53 -14.72
CA PHE A 320 -5.98 1.46 -14.11
C PHE A 320 -5.18 1.98 -12.93
N THR A 321 -5.07 1.13 -11.93
CA THR A 321 -4.16 1.33 -10.82
C THR A 321 -3.16 0.21 -10.81
N THR A 322 -1.89 0.52 -10.57
CA THR A 322 -0.87 -0.49 -10.35
C THR A 322 -0.46 -0.52 -8.89
N GLY A 323 0.13 -1.61 -8.41
CA GLY A 323 0.71 -1.68 -7.08
C GLY A 323 1.17 -3.08 -6.69
N GLU A 324 1.50 -3.22 -5.40
CA GLU A 324 1.93 -4.47 -4.79
C GLU A 324 1.04 -4.84 -3.59
N ASP A 325 1.05 -6.14 -3.26
CA ASP A 325 0.36 -6.73 -2.10
C ASP A 325 -1.13 -6.40 -2.07
N TRP A 326 -1.90 -7.11 -2.90
CA TRP A 326 -3.33 -6.96 -2.99
C TRP A 326 -4.03 -7.36 -1.68
N ASN A 327 -4.86 -6.46 -1.16
CA ASN A 327 -5.76 -6.68 -0.05
C ASN A 327 -7.19 -6.86 -0.59
N ASP A 328 -7.65 -8.11 -0.63
CA ASP A 328 -8.97 -8.45 -1.17
C ASP A 328 -10.13 -7.79 -0.42
N ALA A 329 -10.09 -7.83 0.91
CA ALA A 329 -11.11 -7.25 1.78
C ALA A 329 -11.26 -5.72 1.61
N LYS A 330 -10.17 -5.02 1.27
CA LYS A 330 -10.17 -3.57 1.01
C LYS A 330 -10.20 -3.25 -0.49
N SER A 331 -10.17 -4.28 -1.34
CA SER A 331 -10.02 -4.20 -2.79
C SER A 331 -8.98 -3.15 -3.21
N SER A 332 -7.77 -3.23 -2.63
CA SER A 332 -6.73 -2.23 -2.80
C SER A 332 -5.32 -2.84 -2.79
N PHE A 333 -4.39 -2.18 -3.45
CA PHE A 333 -2.96 -2.42 -3.23
C PHE A 333 -2.52 -1.77 -1.93
N THR A 334 -1.49 -2.33 -1.30
CA THR A 334 -0.95 -1.73 -0.08
C THR A 334 0.31 -0.91 -0.36
N ARG A 335 0.98 -1.02 -1.52
CA ARG A 335 2.25 -0.33 -1.76
C ARG A 335 2.48 -0.02 -3.24
N ALA A 336 3.39 0.93 -3.48
CA ALA A 336 3.91 1.30 -4.81
C ALA A 336 2.81 1.63 -5.83
N CYS A 337 1.76 2.33 -5.38
CA CYS A 337 0.58 2.50 -6.20
C CYS A 337 0.72 3.63 -7.20
N SER A 338 0.27 3.39 -8.43
CA SER A 338 0.01 4.44 -9.42
C SER A 338 -1.46 4.43 -9.81
N PHE A 339 -1.96 5.58 -10.24
CA PHE A 339 -3.35 5.76 -10.65
C PHE A 339 -3.37 6.54 -11.94
N GLU A 340 -3.90 5.92 -12.99
CA GLU A 340 -3.88 6.49 -14.32
C GLU A 340 -5.19 6.18 -15.05
N LYS A 341 -5.49 7.00 -16.06
CA LYS A 341 -6.55 6.75 -17.02
C LYS A 341 -6.00 6.85 -18.43
N PHE A 342 -6.55 6.08 -19.35
CA PHE A 342 -6.40 6.36 -20.77
C PHE A 342 -7.18 7.63 -21.12
N ASP A 343 -6.60 8.50 -21.93
CA ASP A 343 -7.26 9.73 -22.34
C ASP A 343 -8.37 9.45 -23.36
N ASP A 344 -8.12 8.47 -24.24
CA ASP A 344 -9.10 7.98 -25.20
C ASP A 344 -10.12 7.03 -24.56
N SER A 345 -11.36 7.14 -25.01
CA SER A 345 -12.42 6.21 -24.62
C SER A 345 -12.32 4.87 -25.37
N ALA A 346 -12.61 3.77 -24.66
CA ALA A 346 -12.74 2.45 -25.25
C ALA A 346 -14.18 2.26 -25.77
N THR A 347 -14.33 2.15 -27.10
CA THR A 347 -15.66 1.97 -27.71
C THR A 347 -15.85 0.55 -28.22
N PHE A 348 -16.84 -0.16 -27.66
CA PHE A 348 -17.28 -1.48 -28.12
C PHE A 348 -18.54 -1.35 -28.96
N ARG A 349 -18.55 -2.01 -30.11
CA ARG A 349 -19.71 -2.06 -31.01
C ARG A 349 -19.94 -3.48 -31.47
N THR A 350 -21.21 -3.85 -31.54
CA THR A 350 -21.68 -5.13 -32.10
C THR A 350 -22.71 -4.81 -33.18
N VAL A 351 -22.53 -5.34 -34.38
CA VAL A 351 -23.45 -5.16 -35.51
C VAL A 351 -23.71 -6.47 -36.23
N ARG A 352 -24.95 -6.65 -36.68
CA ARG A 352 -25.30 -7.74 -37.59
C ARG A 352 -24.80 -7.38 -38.99
N VAL A 353 -24.19 -8.36 -39.66
CA VAL A 353 -23.68 -8.25 -41.04
C VAL A 353 -24.13 -9.48 -41.83
N ALA A 354 -24.04 -9.43 -43.16
CA ALA A 354 -24.21 -10.62 -43.97
C ALA A 354 -23.18 -11.69 -43.53
N GLY A 355 -23.65 -12.90 -43.19
CA GLY A 355 -22.80 -14.00 -42.73
C GLY A 355 -22.49 -14.04 -41.23
N GLY A 356 -23.04 -13.14 -40.39
CA GLY A 356 -22.93 -13.29 -38.94
C GLY A 356 -23.05 -12.01 -38.13
N THR A 357 -22.42 -11.99 -36.95
CA THR A 357 -22.36 -10.80 -36.10
C THR A 357 -20.91 -10.34 -35.93
N GLN A 358 -20.65 -9.08 -36.28
CA GLN A 358 -19.33 -8.46 -36.14
C GLN A 358 -19.26 -7.67 -34.82
N TYR A 359 -18.17 -7.80 -34.07
CA TYR A 359 -17.98 -7.13 -32.78
C TYR A 359 -16.55 -6.63 -32.58
N THR A 360 -16.39 -5.64 -31.69
CA THR A 360 -15.09 -5.03 -31.37
C THR A 360 -14.23 -5.92 -30.46
N VAL A 361 -12.96 -6.04 -30.79
CA VAL A 361 -11.89 -6.60 -29.95
C VAL A 361 -10.87 -5.50 -29.68
N LEU A 362 -10.70 -5.12 -28.41
CA LEU A 362 -9.73 -4.11 -27.99
C LEU A 362 -8.55 -4.76 -27.27
N THR A 363 -7.35 -4.21 -27.49
CA THR A 363 -6.16 -4.55 -26.71
C THR A 363 -5.52 -3.30 -26.15
N PHE A 364 -5.31 -3.27 -24.84
CA PHE A 364 -4.60 -2.20 -24.13
C PHE A 364 -3.29 -2.73 -23.55
N THR A 365 -2.23 -1.94 -23.65
CA THR A 365 -0.95 -2.20 -22.99
C THR A 365 -0.71 -1.14 -21.92
N LEU A 366 -0.49 -1.54 -20.68
CA LEU A 366 -0.39 -0.63 -19.52
C LEU A 366 0.99 0.00 -19.35
N ASN A 367 2.00 -0.43 -20.09
CA ASN A 367 3.33 0.19 -20.08
C ASN A 367 3.53 1.09 -21.31
N LYS A 368 4.49 2.00 -21.21
CA LYS A 368 4.95 2.76 -22.38
C LYS A 368 5.54 1.80 -23.41
N VAL A 369 5.16 1.99 -24.66
CA VAL A 369 5.64 1.24 -25.83
C VAL A 369 6.19 2.28 -26.80
N ILE A 370 7.38 2.06 -27.33
CA ILE A 370 7.97 2.92 -28.36
C ILE A 370 7.04 2.93 -29.58
N GLY A 371 6.71 4.11 -30.09
CA GLY A 371 5.72 4.27 -31.17
C GLY A 371 4.27 3.96 -30.75
N GLY A 372 4.00 3.90 -29.44
CA GLY A 372 2.66 3.69 -28.92
C GLY A 372 1.72 4.87 -29.22
N ASN A 373 0.47 4.57 -29.52
CA ASN A 373 -0.56 5.53 -29.95
C ASN A 373 -1.54 5.95 -28.84
N ALA A 374 -1.29 5.59 -27.58
CA ALA A 374 -2.18 5.89 -26.47
C ALA A 374 -1.46 6.69 -25.38
N SER A 375 -2.07 7.80 -24.95
CA SER A 375 -1.64 8.61 -23.81
C SER A 375 -2.44 8.27 -22.56
N THR A 376 -1.86 8.59 -21.41
CA THR A 376 -2.50 8.46 -20.11
C THR A 376 -2.34 9.73 -19.30
N SER A 377 -3.30 9.97 -18.43
CA SER A 377 -3.25 11.02 -17.42
C SER A 377 -3.25 10.41 -16.02
N THR A 378 -2.50 11.01 -15.10
CA THR A 378 -2.57 10.68 -13.67
C THR A 378 -3.95 10.99 -13.11
N VAL A 379 -4.45 10.13 -12.24
CA VAL A 379 -5.73 10.30 -11.54
C VAL A 379 -5.46 10.47 -10.04
N PRO A 380 -5.96 11.52 -9.39
CA PRO A 380 -5.88 11.63 -7.93
C PRO A 380 -6.48 10.39 -7.25
N PRO A 381 -5.88 9.84 -6.18
CA PRO A 381 -6.38 8.62 -5.55
C PRO A 381 -7.86 8.67 -5.12
N GLY A 382 -8.35 9.85 -4.69
CA GLY A 382 -9.74 10.07 -4.30
C GLY A 382 -10.74 10.14 -5.47
N GLU A 383 -10.26 10.30 -6.70
CA GLU A 383 -11.08 10.35 -7.92
C GLU A 383 -11.12 9.01 -8.67
N PHE A 384 -10.35 8.01 -8.20
CA PHE A 384 -10.31 6.71 -8.86
C PHE A 384 -11.64 5.95 -8.63
N PRO A 385 -12.24 5.37 -9.68
CA PRO A 385 -13.52 4.68 -9.57
C PRO A 385 -13.46 3.46 -8.64
N SER A 386 -14.47 3.34 -7.79
CA SER A 386 -14.65 2.24 -6.82
C SER A 386 -15.55 1.12 -7.33
#